data_AF-A0A7C1SER9-F1
#
_entry.id   AF-A0A7C1SER9-F1
#
_cell.length_a   1.000
_cell.length_b   1.000
_cell.length_c   1.000
_cell.angle_alpha   90.00
_cell.angle_beta   90.00
_cell.angle_gamma   90.00
#
_symmetry.space_group_name_H-M   'P 1'
#
loop_
_entity.id
_entity.type
_entity.pdbx_description
1 polymer ?
#
loop_
_entity_poly.entity_id
_entity_poly.type
_entity_poly.pdbx_seq_one_letter_code
_entity_poly.pdbx_strand_id
1 'polypeptide(L)' 'MKTLTIGKVAGSSGVSIDTVRYYERQGLIPAPPRKESGYRIYTE' A
#
# COMPACT_ATOMS: atom_id res chain seq x y z
N MET A 1 14.14 -5.26 -4.15
CA MET A 1 12.89 -4.53 -3.86
C MET A 1 11.72 -5.41 -4.23
N LYS A 2 11.00 -5.91 -3.21
CA LYS A 2 9.83 -6.77 -3.44
C LYS A 2 8.62 -5.86 -3.68
N THR A 3 7.92 -6.09 -4.78
CA THR A 3 6.65 -5.40 -5.06
C THR A 3 5.52 -6.12 -4.32
N LEU A 4 4.85 -5.41 -3.41
CA LEU A 4 3.71 -5.88 -2.65
C LEU A 4 2.43 -5.19 -3.11
N THR A 5 1.34 -5.95 -3.19
CA THR A 5 0.00 -5.39 -3.35
C THR A 5 -0.50 -4.87 -2.01
N ILE A 6 -1.50 -3.98 -2.02
CA ILE A 6 -2.09 -3.46 -0.78
C ILE A 6 -2.59 -4.58 0.15
N GLY A 7 -3.11 -5.66 -0.41
CA GLY A 7 -3.56 -6.83 0.36
C GLY A 7 -2.40 -7.58 1.02
N LYS A 8 -1.25 -7.70 0.34
CA LYS A 8 -0.05 -8.28 0.96
C LYS A 8 0.48 -7.41 2.09
N VAL A 9 0.50 -6.08 1.92
CA VAL A 9 0.92 -5.13 2.96
C VAL A 9 -0.02 -5.20 4.17
N ALA A 10 -1.32 -5.19 3.92
CA ALA A 10 -2.33 -5.33 4.97
C ALA A 10 -2.14 -6.64 5.75
N GLY A 11 -2.02 -7.76 5.04
CA GLY A 11 -1.82 -9.08 5.64
C GLY A 11 -0.51 -9.21 6.42
N SER A 12 0.61 -8.71 5.88
CA SER A 12 1.91 -8.76 6.58
C SER A 12 1.97 -7.85 7.80
N SER A 13 1.20 -6.77 7.81
CA SER A 13 1.21 -5.77 8.88
C SER A 13 0.09 -6.00 9.91
N GLY A 14 -0.78 -7.01 9.70
CA GLY A 14 -1.90 -7.30 10.59
C GLY A 14 -2.97 -6.20 10.64
N VAL A 15 -3.05 -5.36 9.61
CA VAL A 15 -4.04 -4.27 9.52
C VAL A 15 -4.98 -4.48 8.34
N SER A 16 -6.13 -3.80 8.35
CA SER A 16 -7.05 -3.84 7.21
C SER A 16 -6.49 -3.08 6.00
N ILE A 17 -6.95 -3.42 4.79
CA ILE A 17 -6.64 -2.66 3.57
C ILE A 17 -7.03 -1.19 3.72
N ASP A 18 -8.15 -0.89 4.38
CA ASP A 18 -8.60 0.47 4.59
C ASP A 18 -7.73 1.25 5.58
N THR A 19 -7.12 0.56 6.56
CA THR A 19 -6.09 1.14 7.43
C THR A 19 -4.86 1.54 6.63
N VAL A 20 -4.39 0.68 5.71
CA VAL A 20 -3.26 1.02 4.82
C VAL A 20 -3.60 2.24 3.96
N ARG A 21 -4.81 2.29 3.39
CA ARG A 21 -5.29 3.46 2.62
C ARG A 21 -5.41 4.71 3.49
N TYR A 22 -5.82 4.55 4.74
CA TYR A 22 -5.90 5.65 5.70
C TYR A 22 -4.51 6.24 5.95
N TYR A 23 -3.51 5.40 6.20
CA TYR A 23 -2.13 5.84 6.36
C TYR A 23 -1.57 6.51 5.10
N GLU A 24 -1.90 5.99 3.90
CA GLU A 24 -1.54 6.62 2.62
C GLU A 24 -2.17 8.02 2.51
N ARG A 25 -3.45 8.16 2.82
CA ARG A 25 -4.16 9.46 2.78
C ARG A 25 -3.64 10.46 3.82
N GLN A 26 -3.20 9.98 4.97
CA GLN A 26 -2.61 10.81 6.03
C GLN A 26 -1.13 11.13 5.77
N GLY A 27 -0.52 10.59 4.72
CA GLY A 27 0.91 10.76 4.42
C GLY A 27 1.85 10.03 5.39
N LEU A 28 1.32 9.10 6.19
CA LEU A 28 2.10 8.28 7.14
C LEU A 28 2.95 7.22 6.42
N ILE A 29 2.52 6.79 5.23
CA ILE A 29 3.29 5.93 4.35
C ILE A 29 3.44 6.59 2.98
N PRO A 30 4.59 6.42 2.31
CA PRO A 30 4.79 6.98 0.98
C PRO A 30 3.74 6.43 0.02
N ALA A 31 3.07 7.35 -0.69
CA ALA A 31 2.10 6.97 -1.71
C ALA A 31 2.83 6.21 -2.82
N PRO A 32 2.41 4.97 -3.14
CA PRO A 32 3.08 4.20 -4.17
C PRO A 32 2.88 4.88 -5.53
N PRO A 33 3.88 4.81 -6.44
CA PRO A 33 3.72 5.37 -7.78
C PRO A 33 2.49 4.75 -8.44
N ARG A 34 1.54 5.60 -8.84
CA ARG A 34 0.36 5.16 -9.59
C ARG A 34 0.84 4.59 -10.92
N LYS A 35 0.75 3.28 -11.11
CA LYS A 35 0.84 2.72 -12.47
C LYS A 35 -0.41 3.13 -13.25
N GLU A 36 -0.26 3.32 -14.56
CA GLU A 36 -1.37 3.58 -15.49
C GLU A 36 -2.49 2.53 -15.41
N SER A 37 -2.17 1.32 -14.92
CA SER A 37 -3.13 0.25 -14.70
C SER A 37 -4.04 0.42 -13.47
N GLY A 38 -3.90 1.49 -12.68
CA GLY A 38 -4.75 1.77 -11.51
C GLY A 38 -4.40 0.98 -10.23
N TYR A 39 -3.42 0.07 -10.29
CA TYR A 39 -2.97 -0.71 -9.13
C TYR A 39 -1.90 0.02 -8.31
N ARG A 40 -2.04 -0.06 -6.98
CA ARG A 40 -1.05 0.44 -6.00
C ARG A 40 0.01 -0.63 -5.73
N ILE A 41 1.28 -0.27 -5.93
CA ILE A 41 2.44 -1.14 -5.72
C ILE A 41 3.30 -0.58 -4.60
N TYR A 42 3.35 -1.32 -3.49
CA TYR A 42 4.21 -0.99 -2.36
C TYR A 42 5.56 -1.67 -2.55
N THR A 43 6.63 -1.02 -2.12
CA THR A 43 7.95 -1.63 -2.06
C THR A 43 8.24 -2.06 -0.63
N GLU A 44 8.70 -3.29 -0.46
CA GLU A 44 9.41 -3.74 0.75
C GLU A 44 10.85 -3.21 0.74
#